data_AF-A0A3C8C772-F1
#
_entry.id   AF-A0A3C8C772-F1
#
_cell.length_a   1.000
_cell.length_b   1.000
_cell.length_c   1.000
_cell.angle_alpha   90.00
_cell.angle_beta   90.00
_cell.angle_gamma   90.00
#
_symmetry.space_group_name_H-M   'P 1'
#
loop_
_entity.id
_entity.type
_entity.pdbx_description
1 polymer ?
#
loop_
_entity_poly.entity_id
_entity_poly.type
_entity_poly.pdbx_seq_one_letter_code
_entity_poly.pdbx_strand_id
1 'polypeptide(L)'
;MKKLIQLMILGGLVFGGWQANLRWEEFKPVLAELEEKHPGKYAKMVEEAKSFHIKETQRLYHEIESMTREEVITLRYEKWQKKRKEDKEFNEKYYDDELLNRIEVQKALLKDYQSRMDEIRELNDHQPVKVRFEQWKKTKPWKQRLILREKCVKYVKMEIKDREAFRRGLEISKVSTLMARLSNKPLPVELLCNDLVPVAQSDQKMAILRLKETLTFDYYIRLLEEVGIPQKEIFSFNDELKGKIRNFNDS
;
A
#
# COMPACT_ATOMS: atom_id res chain seq x y z
N MET A 1 -74.16 -11.67 -19.35
CA MET A 1 -72.98 -12.41 -19.84
C MET A 1 -71.88 -11.52 -20.43
N LYS A 2 -72.16 -10.59 -21.36
CA LYS A 2 -71.13 -9.72 -21.99
C LYS A 2 -70.25 -8.91 -21.01
N LYS A 3 -70.85 -8.33 -19.95
CA LYS A 3 -70.13 -7.59 -18.89
C LYS A 3 -69.22 -8.48 -18.02
N LEU A 4 -69.62 -9.72 -17.78
CA LEU A 4 -68.85 -10.70 -16.99
C LEU A 4 -67.60 -11.17 -17.75
N ILE A 5 -67.74 -11.39 -19.06
CA ILE A 5 -66.62 -11.74 -19.94
C ILE A 5 -65.62 -10.56 -20.04
N GLN A 6 -66.11 -9.32 -20.16
CA GLN A 6 -65.24 -8.13 -20.15
C GLN A 6 -64.47 -7.98 -18.82
N LEU A 7 -65.12 -8.25 -17.68
CA LEU A 7 -64.46 -8.24 -16.37
C LEU A 7 -63.40 -9.34 -16.22
N MET A 8 -63.64 -10.54 -16.76
CA MET A 8 -62.62 -11.60 -16.76
C MET A 8 -61.42 -11.25 -17.65
N ILE A 9 -61.63 -10.63 -18.81
CA ILE A 9 -60.54 -10.19 -19.70
C ILE A 9 -59.73 -9.08 -19.04
N LEU A 10 -60.39 -8.08 -18.43
CA LEU A 10 -59.71 -7.02 -17.68
C LEU A 10 -58.97 -7.57 -16.47
N GLY A 11 -59.58 -8.48 -15.70
CA GLY A 11 -58.94 -9.17 -14.58
C GLY A 11 -57.71 -9.96 -15.01
N GLY A 12 -57.79 -10.67 -16.14
CA GLY A 12 -56.66 -11.41 -16.72
C GLY A 12 -55.53 -10.51 -17.21
N LEU A 13 -55.84 -9.36 -17.82
CA LEU A 13 -54.84 -8.37 -18.24
C LEU A 13 -54.14 -7.71 -17.05
N VAL A 14 -54.90 -7.35 -16.01
CA VAL A 14 -54.33 -6.77 -14.77
C VAL A 14 -53.45 -7.79 -14.06
N PHE A 15 -53.91 -9.05 -13.94
CA PHE A 15 -53.15 -10.12 -13.31
C PHE A 15 -51.90 -10.50 -14.13
N GLY A 16 -52.03 -10.60 -15.46
CA GLY A 16 -50.90 -10.84 -16.36
C GLY A 16 -49.87 -9.71 -16.36
N GLY A 17 -50.33 -8.46 -16.33
CA GLY A 17 -49.47 -7.28 -16.17
C GLY A 17 -48.74 -7.26 -14.83
N TRP A 18 -49.42 -7.62 -13.75
CA TRP A 18 -48.81 -7.76 -12.42
C TRP A 18 -47.72 -8.85 -12.39
N GLN A 19 -48.01 -10.03 -12.94
CA GLN A 19 -47.04 -11.13 -13.02
C GLN A 19 -45.84 -10.80 -13.91
N ALA A 20 -46.06 -10.10 -15.02
CA ALA A 20 -45.00 -9.62 -15.90
C ALA A 20 -44.11 -8.59 -15.18
N ASN A 21 -44.70 -7.68 -14.40
CA ASN A 21 -43.95 -6.71 -13.62
C ASN A 21 -43.09 -7.36 -12.52
N LEU A 22 -43.64 -8.35 -11.79
CA LEU A 22 -42.87 -9.10 -10.80
C LEU A 22 -41.68 -9.83 -11.44
N ARG A 23 -41.89 -10.54 -12.56
CA ARG A 23 -40.79 -11.18 -13.30
C ARG A 23 -39.79 -10.17 -13.83
N TRP A 24 -40.24 -8.99 -14.26
CA TRP A 24 -39.35 -7.93 -14.71
C TRP A 24 -38.42 -7.45 -13.59
N GLU A 25 -38.95 -7.24 -12.38
CA GLU A 25 -38.13 -6.88 -11.22
C GLU A 25 -37.08 -7.95 -10.88
N GLU A 26 -37.43 -9.24 -10.99
CA GLU A 26 -36.48 -10.36 -10.80
C GLU A 26 -35.39 -10.42 -11.88
N PHE A 27 -35.70 -10.00 -13.11
CA PHE A 27 -34.76 -10.02 -14.24
C PHE A 27 -33.83 -8.81 -14.30
N LYS A 28 -34.21 -7.67 -13.72
CA LYS A 28 -33.36 -6.47 -13.66
C LYS A 28 -31.92 -6.73 -13.16
N PRO A 29 -31.68 -7.44 -12.05
CA PRO A 29 -30.31 -7.69 -11.59
C PRO A 29 -29.50 -8.53 -12.58
N VAL A 30 -30.12 -9.51 -13.24
CA VAL A 30 -29.45 -10.34 -14.26
C VAL A 30 -29.05 -9.48 -15.46
N LEU A 31 -29.94 -8.60 -15.92
CA LEU A 31 -29.63 -7.67 -17.02
C LEU A 31 -28.50 -6.70 -16.64
N ALA A 32 -28.49 -6.21 -15.40
CA ALA A 32 -27.41 -5.37 -14.89
C ALA A 32 -26.07 -6.12 -14.87
N GLU A 33 -26.06 -7.40 -14.47
CA GLU A 33 -24.84 -8.22 -14.50
C GLU A 33 -24.32 -8.42 -15.93
N LEU A 34 -25.21 -8.68 -16.90
CA LEU A 34 -24.81 -8.85 -18.30
C LEU A 34 -24.26 -7.55 -18.91
N GLU A 35 -24.89 -6.42 -18.60
CA GLU A 35 -24.41 -5.10 -18.98
C GLU A 35 -23.01 -4.84 -18.40
N GLU A 36 -22.78 -5.22 -17.14
CA GLU A 36 -21.49 -5.08 -16.45
C GLU A 36 -20.41 -5.97 -17.09
N LYS A 37 -20.75 -7.21 -17.46
CA LYS A 37 -19.83 -8.17 -18.08
C LYS A 37 -19.38 -7.70 -19.46
N HIS A 38 -20.32 -7.31 -20.33
CA HIS A 38 -19.99 -6.84 -21.67
C HIS A 38 -21.01 -5.82 -22.22
N PRO A 39 -20.80 -4.50 -22.00
CA PRO A 39 -21.79 -3.48 -22.36
C PRO A 39 -22.09 -3.41 -23.86
N GLY A 40 -21.09 -3.65 -24.72
CA GLY A 40 -21.27 -3.63 -26.19
C GLY A 40 -22.17 -4.74 -26.73
N LYS A 41 -21.91 -6.00 -26.34
CA LYS A 41 -22.77 -7.15 -26.69
C LYS A 41 -24.13 -7.04 -26.01
N TYR A 42 -24.21 -6.53 -24.79
CA TYR A 42 -25.48 -6.28 -24.10
C TYR A 42 -26.35 -5.26 -24.85
N ALA A 43 -25.78 -4.13 -25.27
CA ALA A 43 -26.50 -3.13 -26.08
C ALA A 43 -27.04 -3.75 -27.38
N LYS A 44 -26.22 -4.57 -28.06
CA LYS A 44 -26.66 -5.32 -29.23
C LYS A 44 -27.76 -6.34 -28.90
N MET A 45 -27.65 -7.06 -27.79
CA MET A 45 -28.67 -8.01 -27.33
C MET A 45 -30.02 -7.31 -27.12
N VAL A 46 -30.02 -6.12 -26.52
CA VAL A 46 -31.22 -5.30 -26.30
C VAL A 46 -31.83 -4.80 -27.62
N GLU A 47 -31.00 -4.42 -28.59
CA GLU A 47 -31.45 -4.01 -29.93
C GLU A 47 -32.13 -5.17 -30.68
N GLU A 48 -31.50 -6.34 -30.70
CA GLU A 48 -32.07 -7.55 -31.30
C GLU A 48 -33.37 -7.97 -30.60
N ALA A 49 -33.43 -7.82 -29.27
CA ALA A 49 -34.62 -8.12 -28.48
C ALA A 49 -35.80 -7.19 -28.85
N LYS A 50 -35.55 -5.89 -29.00
CA LYS A 50 -36.55 -4.91 -29.46
C LYS A 50 -37.04 -5.19 -30.88
N SER A 51 -36.20 -5.82 -31.69
CA SER A 51 -36.49 -6.22 -33.07
C SER A 51 -37.15 -7.59 -33.18
N PHE A 52 -37.44 -8.24 -32.04
CA PHE A 52 -38.02 -9.58 -31.95
C PHE A 52 -37.15 -10.70 -32.60
N HIS A 53 -35.84 -10.49 -32.70
CA HIS A 53 -34.88 -11.50 -33.18
C HIS A 53 -34.48 -12.46 -32.05
N ILE A 54 -35.44 -13.31 -31.64
CA ILE A 54 -35.34 -14.16 -30.45
C ILE A 54 -34.08 -15.04 -30.44
N LYS A 55 -33.70 -15.59 -31.60
CA LYS A 55 -32.55 -16.50 -31.72
C LYS A 55 -31.23 -15.78 -31.47
N GLU A 56 -31.05 -14.61 -32.07
CA GLU A 56 -29.86 -13.76 -31.93
C GLU A 56 -29.76 -13.19 -30.51
N THR A 57 -30.89 -12.77 -29.91
CA THR A 57 -30.94 -12.35 -28.51
C THR A 57 -30.51 -13.47 -27.56
N GLN A 58 -31.04 -14.69 -27.72
CA GLN A 58 -30.67 -15.85 -26.89
C GLN A 58 -29.19 -16.21 -27.02
N ARG A 59 -28.65 -16.17 -28.25
CA ARG A 59 -27.22 -16.41 -28.48
C ARG A 59 -26.37 -15.38 -27.75
N LEU A 60 -26.68 -14.08 -27.90
CA LEU A 60 -25.93 -13.01 -27.24
C LEU A 60 -26.04 -13.06 -25.71
N TYR A 61 -27.21 -13.42 -25.19
CA TYR A 61 -27.42 -13.64 -23.76
C TYR A 61 -26.45 -14.72 -23.23
N HIS A 62 -26.45 -15.91 -23.83
CA HIS A 62 -25.59 -17.00 -23.38
C HIS A 62 -24.10 -16.69 -23.54
N GLU A 63 -23.71 -16.01 -24.62
CA GLU A 63 -22.32 -15.58 -24.82
C GLU A 63 -21.82 -14.64 -23.73
N ILE A 64 -22.67 -13.75 -23.21
CA ILE A 64 -22.30 -12.81 -22.14
C ILE A 64 -22.38 -13.51 -20.78
N GLU A 65 -23.41 -14.31 -20.56
CA GLU A 65 -23.64 -15.05 -19.31
C GLU A 65 -22.50 -16.02 -19.02
N SER A 66 -22.04 -16.75 -20.05
CA SER A 66 -20.97 -17.75 -19.95
C SER A 66 -19.58 -17.14 -19.78
N MET A 67 -19.42 -15.82 -19.85
CA MET A 67 -18.13 -15.18 -19.65
C MET A 67 -17.64 -15.42 -18.22
N THR A 68 -16.43 -15.95 -18.13
CA THR A 68 -15.72 -16.09 -16.86
C THR A 68 -15.26 -14.72 -16.34
N ARG A 69 -15.02 -14.65 -15.02
CA ARG A 69 -14.49 -13.43 -14.39
C ARG A 69 -13.16 -12.98 -15.02
N GLU A 70 -12.31 -13.93 -15.40
CA GLU A 70 -11.02 -13.65 -16.04
C GLU A 70 -11.18 -13.03 -17.43
N GLU A 71 -12.10 -13.55 -18.24
CA GLU A 71 -12.41 -12.99 -19.55
C GLU A 71 -12.98 -11.56 -19.44
N VAL A 72 -13.85 -11.31 -18.45
CA VAL A 72 -14.39 -9.96 -18.19
C VAL A 72 -13.28 -9.00 -17.80
N ILE A 73 -12.38 -9.40 -16.89
CA ILE A 73 -11.23 -8.57 -16.47
C ILE A 73 -10.31 -8.30 -17.66
N THR A 74 -10.00 -9.32 -18.45
CA THR A 74 -9.14 -9.21 -19.63
C THR A 74 -9.73 -8.25 -20.65
N LEU A 75 -11.02 -8.40 -20.98
CA LEU A 75 -11.73 -7.51 -21.90
C LEU A 75 -11.71 -6.05 -21.42
N ARG A 76 -11.94 -5.83 -20.11
CA ARG A 76 -11.89 -4.48 -19.52
C ARG A 76 -10.48 -3.89 -19.65
N TYR A 77 -9.46 -4.68 -19.35
CA TYR A 77 -8.07 -4.28 -19.48
C TYR A 77 -7.70 -3.94 -20.92
N GLU A 78 -8.08 -4.77 -21.89
CA GLU A 78 -7.83 -4.53 -23.31
C GLU A 78 -8.51 -3.26 -23.82
N LYS A 79 -9.78 -3.05 -23.47
CA LYS A 79 -10.51 -1.81 -23.81
C LYS A 79 -9.85 -0.58 -23.21
N TRP A 80 -9.42 -0.68 -21.96
CA TRP A 80 -8.72 0.40 -21.28
C TRP A 80 -7.36 0.69 -21.93
N GLN A 81 -6.59 -0.34 -22.28
CA GLN A 81 -5.33 -0.19 -23.01
C GLN A 81 -5.54 0.44 -24.40
N LYS A 82 -6.60 0.04 -25.11
CA LYS A 82 -6.95 0.63 -26.40
C LYS A 82 -7.32 2.11 -26.25
N LYS A 83 -8.19 2.44 -25.28
CA LYS A 83 -8.56 3.83 -24.98
C LYS A 83 -7.35 4.68 -24.62
N ARG A 84 -6.42 4.15 -23.83
CA ARG A 84 -5.16 4.82 -23.48
C ARG A 84 -4.30 5.15 -24.71
N LYS A 85 -4.28 4.29 -25.73
CA LYS A 85 -3.51 4.52 -26.96
C LYS A 85 -4.17 5.54 -27.89
N GLU A 86 -5.49 5.56 -27.92
CA GLU A 86 -6.28 6.34 -28.89
C GLU A 86 -6.69 7.72 -28.35
N ASP A 87 -6.86 7.86 -27.04
CA ASP A 87 -7.37 9.07 -26.38
C ASP A 87 -6.30 9.69 -25.47
N LYS A 88 -5.68 10.76 -25.96
CA LYS A 88 -4.60 11.48 -25.27
C LYS A 88 -5.09 12.17 -23.98
N GLU A 89 -6.30 12.72 -24.00
CA GLU A 89 -6.89 13.41 -22.85
C GLU A 89 -7.21 12.42 -21.72
N PHE A 90 -7.74 11.24 -22.07
CA PHE A 90 -7.94 10.15 -21.12
C PHE A 90 -6.62 9.66 -20.50
N ASN A 91 -5.55 9.58 -21.30
CA ASN A 91 -4.23 9.15 -20.81
C ASN A 91 -3.61 10.18 -19.84
N GLU A 92 -3.65 11.47 -20.17
CA GLU A 92 -3.14 12.54 -19.30
C GLU A 92 -3.91 12.59 -17.98
N LYS A 93 -5.25 12.59 -18.03
CA LYS A 93 -6.09 12.57 -16.82
C LYS A 93 -5.82 11.35 -15.94
N TYR A 94 -5.63 10.17 -16.54
CA TYR A 94 -5.29 8.96 -15.77
C TYR A 94 -4.00 9.12 -14.98
N TYR A 95 -2.96 9.73 -15.56
CA TYR A 95 -1.71 9.98 -14.85
C TYR A 95 -1.86 10.98 -13.71
N ASP A 96 -2.66 12.03 -13.90
CA ASP A 96 -2.94 13.01 -12.85
C ASP A 96 -3.72 12.39 -11.68
N ASP A 97 -4.76 11.60 -11.98
CA ASP A 97 -5.54 10.87 -10.97
C ASP A 97 -4.69 9.83 -10.23
N GLU A 98 -3.79 9.14 -10.94
CA GLU A 98 -2.83 8.21 -10.32
C GLU A 98 -1.85 8.94 -9.39
N LEU A 99 -1.35 10.11 -9.81
CA LEU A 99 -0.47 10.93 -8.99
C LEU A 99 -1.17 11.41 -7.72
N LEU A 100 -2.40 11.90 -7.83
CA LEU A 100 -3.20 12.33 -6.68
C LEU A 100 -3.46 11.17 -5.71
N ASN A 101 -3.87 10.01 -6.22
CA ASN A 101 -4.06 8.81 -5.40
C ASN A 101 -2.78 8.40 -4.66
N ARG A 102 -1.63 8.44 -5.33
CA ARG A 102 -0.34 8.16 -4.69
C ARG A 102 -0.04 9.13 -3.54
N ILE A 103 -0.33 10.41 -3.73
CA ILE A 103 -0.16 11.44 -2.68
C ILE A 103 -1.09 11.18 -1.49
N GLU A 104 -2.35 10.83 -1.75
CA GLU A 104 -3.33 10.52 -0.69
C GLU A 104 -2.94 9.27 0.11
N VAL A 105 -2.56 8.20 -0.58
CA VAL A 105 -2.07 6.97 0.06
C VAL A 105 -0.83 7.26 0.91
N GLN A 106 0.09 8.08 0.42
CA GLN A 106 1.26 8.52 1.21
C GLN A 106 0.86 9.30 2.46
N LYS A 107 -0.08 10.25 2.34
CA LYS A 107 -0.60 11.00 3.50
C LYS A 107 -1.26 10.08 4.53
N ALA A 108 -2.06 9.12 4.08
CA ALA A 108 -2.70 8.15 4.96
C ALA A 108 -1.68 7.27 5.70
N LEU A 109 -0.68 6.76 4.99
CA LEU A 109 0.42 5.99 5.58
C LEU A 109 1.22 6.81 6.59
N LEU A 110 1.51 8.08 6.28
CA LEU A 110 2.20 8.98 7.20
C LEU A 110 1.39 9.23 8.48
N LYS A 111 0.07 9.39 8.36
CA LYS A 111 -0.82 9.57 9.50
C LYS A 111 -0.88 8.33 10.40
N ASP A 112 -1.01 7.14 9.81
CA ASP A 112 -0.96 5.87 10.54
C ASP A 112 0.39 5.69 11.25
N TYR A 113 1.49 6.03 10.59
CA TYR A 113 2.82 5.99 11.20
C TYR A 113 2.95 6.95 12.38
N GLN A 114 2.51 8.21 12.22
CA GLN A 114 2.54 9.21 13.30
C GLN A 114 1.74 8.75 14.52
N SER A 115 0.54 8.22 14.32
CA SER A 115 -0.30 7.68 15.40
C SER A 115 0.43 6.61 16.21
N ARG A 116 1.09 5.65 15.52
CA ARG A 116 1.85 4.58 16.18
C ARG A 116 3.08 5.11 16.92
N MET A 117 3.74 6.13 16.37
CA MET A 117 4.88 6.77 17.01
C MET A 117 4.50 7.52 18.28
N ASP A 118 3.34 8.18 18.29
CA ASP A 118 2.86 8.91 19.47
C ASP A 118 2.45 7.94 20.58
N GLU A 119 1.79 6.82 20.24
CA GLU A 119 1.52 5.73 21.20
C GLU A 119 2.80 5.16 21.83
N ILE A 120 3.88 5.01 21.07
CA ILE A 120 5.16 4.49 21.60
C ILE A 120 5.87 5.53 22.48
N ARG A 121 5.74 6.83 22.18
CA ARG A 121 6.32 7.90 22.99
C ARG A 121 5.68 7.99 24.37
N GLU A 122 4.36 7.81 24.46
CA GLU A 122 3.65 7.78 25.74
C GLU A 122 4.06 6.60 26.64
N LEU A 123 4.64 5.55 26.07
CA LEU A 123 5.05 4.34 26.80
C LEU A 123 6.51 4.37 27.31
N ASN A 124 7.30 5.43 27.04
CA ASN A 124 8.73 5.48 27.36
C ASN A 124 9.08 6.29 28.63
N ASP A 125 9.05 5.64 29.80
CA ASP A 125 9.70 6.15 31.03
C ASP A 125 11.21 5.84 31.07
N HIS A 126 12.03 6.81 31.49
CA HIS A 126 13.50 6.76 31.48
C HIS A 126 14.09 5.82 32.55
N GLN A 127 14.08 4.52 32.29
CA GLN A 127 14.76 3.51 33.15
C GLN A 127 16.27 3.40 32.84
N PRO A 128 17.12 2.97 33.81
CA PRO A 128 18.56 2.77 33.58
C PRO A 128 18.86 1.75 32.46
N VAL A 129 19.91 1.98 31.66
CA VAL A 129 20.31 1.14 30.49
C VAL A 129 20.38 -0.35 30.84
N LYS A 130 20.91 -0.72 32.01
CA LYS A 130 21.01 -2.12 32.47
C LYS A 130 19.63 -2.77 32.67
N VAL A 131 18.66 -2.02 33.20
CA VAL A 131 17.28 -2.49 33.41
C VAL A 131 16.57 -2.64 32.06
N ARG A 132 16.78 -1.66 31.16
CA ARG A 132 16.28 -1.71 29.77
C ARG A 132 16.88 -2.89 29.00
N PHE A 133 18.15 -3.24 29.20
CA PHE A 133 18.76 -4.39 28.53
C PHE A 133 18.13 -5.73 28.93
N GLU A 134 17.88 -5.90 30.23
CA GLU A 134 17.27 -7.13 30.74
C GLU A 134 15.80 -7.25 30.32
N GLN A 135 15.09 -6.14 30.18
CA GLN A 135 13.76 -6.09 29.56
C GLN A 135 13.83 -6.33 28.05
N TRP A 136 14.84 -5.78 27.38
CA TRP A 136 15.10 -5.98 25.96
C TRP A 136 15.27 -7.47 25.66
N LYS A 137 16.16 -8.17 26.37
CA LYS A 137 16.36 -9.63 26.21
C LYS A 137 15.08 -10.45 26.37
N LYS A 138 14.18 -10.02 27.25
CA LYS A 138 12.88 -10.68 27.51
C LYS A 138 11.81 -10.34 26.47
N THR A 139 12.04 -9.34 25.63
CA THR A 139 11.09 -8.89 24.61
C THR A 139 11.07 -9.86 23.43
N LYS A 140 9.87 -10.14 22.88
CA LYS A 140 9.73 -11.02 21.71
C LYS A 140 10.54 -10.48 20.51
N PRO A 141 11.19 -11.33 19.69
CA PRO A 141 12.06 -10.89 18.60
C PRO A 141 11.41 -9.91 17.60
N TRP A 142 10.13 -10.11 17.27
CA TRP A 142 9.41 -9.20 16.37
C TRP A 142 9.19 -7.81 16.97
N LYS A 143 8.98 -7.71 18.29
CA LYS A 143 8.85 -6.42 19.00
C LYS A 143 10.19 -5.69 19.07
N GLN A 144 11.27 -6.41 19.34
CA GLN A 144 12.62 -5.86 19.30
C GLN A 144 12.94 -5.26 17.91
N ARG A 145 12.59 -5.96 16.83
CA ARG A 145 12.78 -5.42 15.47
C ARG A 145 11.98 -4.14 15.22
N LEU A 146 10.75 -4.09 15.73
CA LEU A 146 9.89 -2.91 15.57
C LEU A 146 10.49 -1.70 16.28
N ILE A 147 10.99 -1.90 17.51
CA ILE A 147 11.71 -0.88 18.28
C ILE A 147 13.01 -0.46 17.56
N LEU A 148 13.82 -1.40 17.08
CA LEU A 148 15.04 -1.08 16.32
C LEU A 148 14.73 -0.26 15.05
N ARG A 149 13.65 -0.60 14.34
CA ARG A 149 13.22 0.10 13.14
C ARG A 149 12.77 1.52 13.46
N GLU A 150 11.98 1.69 14.51
CA GLU A 150 11.54 2.99 15.01
C GLU A 150 12.74 3.89 15.36
N LYS A 151 13.72 3.34 16.09
CA LYS A 151 14.94 4.05 16.47
C LYS A 151 15.84 4.33 15.28
N CYS A 152 15.96 3.40 14.32
CA CYS A 152 16.65 3.65 13.06
C CYS A 152 16.08 4.89 12.36
N VAL A 153 14.75 4.98 12.21
CA VAL A 153 14.11 6.12 11.55
C VAL A 153 14.40 7.42 12.30
N LYS A 154 14.30 7.40 13.64
CA LYS A 154 14.61 8.56 14.48
C LYS A 154 16.04 9.07 14.25
N TYR A 155 17.03 8.19 14.36
CA TYR A 155 18.43 8.59 14.34
C TYR A 155 18.95 8.91 12.93
N VAL A 156 18.46 8.23 11.89
CA VAL A 156 18.79 8.61 10.50
C VAL A 156 18.22 9.98 10.16
N LYS A 157 16.98 10.28 10.57
CA LYS A 157 16.40 11.63 10.39
C LYS A 157 17.17 12.70 11.16
N MET A 158 17.60 12.38 12.38
CA MET A 158 18.37 13.31 13.21
C MET A 158 19.74 13.61 12.59
N GLU A 159 20.45 12.58 12.11
CA GLU A 159 21.72 12.73 11.39
C GLU A 159 21.58 13.59 10.13
N ILE A 160 20.54 13.35 9.32
CA ILE A 160 20.26 14.15 8.11
C ILE A 160 19.99 15.61 8.48
N LYS A 161 19.12 15.87 9.46
CA LYS A 161 18.72 17.22 9.89
C LYS A 161 19.89 17.99 10.48
N ASP A 162 20.66 17.37 11.37
CA ASP A 162 21.82 18.02 11.98
C ASP A 162 22.84 18.37 10.89
N ARG A 163 23.07 17.48 9.91
CA ARG A 163 23.99 17.77 8.80
C ARG A 163 23.50 18.86 7.84
N GLU A 164 22.19 18.96 7.59
CA GLU A 164 21.62 20.10 6.85
C GLU A 164 21.90 21.43 7.58
N ALA A 165 21.87 21.43 8.91
CA ALA A 165 22.21 22.58 9.75
C ALA A 165 23.72 22.87 9.80
N PHE A 166 24.58 21.85 9.65
CA PHE A 166 26.05 21.95 9.73
C PHE A 166 26.78 22.13 8.38
N ARG A 167 26.11 22.58 7.29
CA ARG A 167 26.75 22.85 5.97
C ARG A 167 27.88 23.90 6.03
N ARG A 168 29.08 23.48 6.44
CA ARG A 168 30.38 24.14 6.18
C ARG A 168 31.52 23.18 5.79
N GLY A 169 31.31 21.87 5.70
CA GLY A 169 32.38 20.91 5.41
C GLY A 169 32.04 19.94 4.27
N LEU A 170 33.02 19.72 3.39
CA LEU A 170 33.00 18.96 2.14
C LEU A 170 33.00 17.43 2.34
N GLU A 171 32.33 16.91 3.37
CA GLU A 171 32.38 15.47 3.68
C GLU A 171 31.09 14.75 3.32
N ILE A 172 31.22 13.64 2.58
CA ILE A 172 30.12 12.82 2.07
C ILE A 172 29.83 11.71 3.11
N SER A 173 28.77 11.84 3.91
CA SER A 173 28.39 10.77 4.84
C SER A 173 27.95 9.50 4.10
N LYS A 174 28.19 8.35 4.72
CA LYS A 174 27.78 7.04 4.20
C LYS A 174 26.26 6.95 4.03
N VAL A 175 25.47 7.60 4.90
CA VAL A 175 24.01 7.72 4.76
C VAL A 175 23.65 8.43 3.46
N SER A 176 24.31 9.54 3.11
CA SER A 176 24.07 10.20 1.82
C SER A 176 24.48 9.35 0.62
N THR A 177 25.54 8.55 0.76
CA THR A 177 26.01 7.64 -0.30
C THR A 177 25.06 6.44 -0.49
N LEU A 178 24.52 5.90 0.60
CA LEU A 178 23.50 4.84 0.59
C LEU A 178 22.17 5.34 0.03
N MET A 179 21.73 6.53 0.45
CA MET A 179 20.53 7.18 -0.10
C MET A 179 20.68 7.45 -1.60
N ALA A 180 21.86 7.85 -2.06
CA ALA A 180 22.16 8.04 -3.49
C ALA A 180 22.29 6.72 -4.27
N ARG A 181 22.77 5.64 -3.65
CA ARG A 181 22.87 4.31 -4.30
C ARG A 181 21.52 3.60 -4.45
N LEU A 182 20.57 3.88 -3.56
CA LEU A 182 19.27 3.20 -3.55
C LEU A 182 18.24 3.85 -4.50
N SER A 183 18.44 5.10 -4.97
CA SER A 183 17.70 5.71 -6.07
C SER A 183 18.24 7.10 -6.44
N ASN A 184 18.00 7.57 -7.68
CA ASN A 184 18.16 8.97 -8.11
C ASN A 184 17.14 9.95 -7.46
N LYS A 185 16.42 9.53 -6.40
CA LYS A 185 15.53 10.35 -5.56
C LYS A 185 15.74 9.94 -4.10
N PRO A 186 15.64 10.87 -3.13
CA PRO A 186 15.79 10.52 -1.72
C PRO A 186 14.66 9.58 -1.31
N LEU A 187 15.00 8.33 -0.98
CA LEU A 187 14.03 7.43 -0.37
C LEU A 187 13.55 8.01 0.96
N PRO A 188 12.28 7.83 1.34
CA PRO A 188 11.83 8.02 2.70
C PRO A 188 12.71 7.19 3.65
N VAL A 189 13.20 7.80 4.72
CA VAL A 189 14.09 7.17 5.73
C VAL A 189 13.46 5.87 6.28
N GLU A 190 12.13 5.80 6.30
CA GLU A 190 11.34 4.65 6.68
C GLU A 190 11.60 3.42 5.80
N LEU A 191 11.73 3.62 4.48
CA LEU A 191 12.04 2.53 3.55
C LEU A 191 13.48 2.04 3.72
N LEU A 192 14.43 2.96 3.91
CA LEU A 192 15.81 2.61 4.22
C LEU A 192 15.89 1.75 5.51
N CYS A 193 15.21 2.18 6.57
CA CYS A 193 15.16 1.43 7.82
C CYS A 193 14.38 0.11 7.72
N ASN A 194 13.47 -0.04 6.74
CA ASN A 194 12.83 -1.31 6.47
C ASN A 194 13.83 -2.37 5.96
N ASP A 195 14.78 -1.95 5.11
CA ASP A 195 15.81 -2.82 4.56
C ASP A 195 16.93 -3.10 5.57
N LEU A 196 17.29 -2.10 6.37
CA LEU A 196 18.31 -2.24 7.42
C LEU A 196 17.84 -3.13 8.56
N VAL A 197 16.55 -3.07 8.91
CA VAL A 197 15.92 -3.87 9.96
C VAL A 197 14.70 -4.61 9.38
N PRO A 198 14.91 -5.73 8.67
CA PRO A 198 13.81 -6.51 8.09
C PRO A 198 12.99 -7.19 9.18
N VAL A 199 11.66 -7.08 9.11
CA VAL A 199 10.75 -7.74 10.07
C VAL A 199 10.75 -9.27 9.92
N ALA A 200 11.01 -9.79 8.71
CA ALA A 200 10.91 -11.21 8.39
C ALA A 200 12.21 -12.03 8.59
N GLN A 201 13.39 -11.40 8.68
CA GLN A 201 14.66 -12.13 8.83
C GLN A 201 14.93 -12.54 10.29
N SER A 202 15.50 -13.72 10.50
CA SER A 202 15.69 -14.32 11.83
C SER A 202 16.81 -13.67 12.66
N ASP A 203 17.83 -13.09 12.01
CA ASP A 203 19.06 -12.66 12.69
C ASP A 203 19.06 -11.16 13.05
N GLN A 204 18.77 -10.87 14.33
CA GLN A 204 18.80 -9.54 14.91
C GLN A 204 20.21 -8.94 15.00
N LYS A 205 21.24 -9.78 15.17
CA LYS A 205 22.63 -9.34 15.26
C LYS A 205 23.06 -8.72 13.94
N MET A 206 22.62 -9.28 12.82
CA MET A 206 22.86 -8.73 11.49
C MET A 206 22.20 -7.37 11.29
N ALA A 207 21.00 -7.13 11.83
CA ALA A 207 20.35 -5.82 11.77
C ALA A 207 21.14 -4.76 12.56
N ILE A 208 21.62 -5.12 13.76
CA ILE A 208 22.46 -4.24 14.59
C ILE A 208 23.78 -3.90 13.90
N LEU A 209 24.38 -4.85 13.18
CA LEU A 209 25.60 -4.63 12.40
C LEU A 209 25.35 -3.75 11.17
N ARG A 210 24.25 -3.94 10.44
CA ARG A 210 23.87 -3.06 9.31
C ARG A 210 23.65 -1.62 9.76
N LEU A 211 23.05 -1.42 10.94
CA LEU A 211 22.88 -0.10 11.54
C LEU A 211 24.23 0.55 11.88
N LYS A 212 25.19 -0.23 12.39
CA LYS A 212 26.57 0.23 12.67
C LYS A 212 27.30 0.70 11.41
N GLU A 213 27.05 0.04 10.28
CA GLU A 213 27.67 0.41 8.99
C GLU A 213 27.00 1.64 8.35
N THR A 214 25.76 1.94 8.73
CA THR A 214 24.94 3.00 8.14
C THR A 214 25.06 4.31 8.90
N LEU A 215 24.83 4.30 10.21
CA LEU A 215 24.85 5.51 11.06
C LEU A 215 26.29 5.92 11.39
N THR A 216 26.54 7.21 11.62
CA THR A 216 27.80 7.60 12.27
C THR A 216 27.87 7.03 13.69
N PHE A 217 29.08 6.88 14.21
CA PHE A 217 29.28 6.22 15.50
C PHE A 217 28.51 6.92 16.63
N ASP A 218 28.40 8.25 16.62
CA ASP A 218 27.70 8.98 17.68
C ASP A 218 26.19 8.73 17.68
N TYR A 219 25.53 8.75 16.52
CA TYR A 219 24.10 8.44 16.42
C TYR A 219 23.82 6.96 16.67
N TYR A 220 24.73 6.08 16.26
CA TYR A 220 24.64 4.65 16.55
C TYR A 220 24.72 4.37 18.06
N ILE A 221 25.64 5.03 18.78
CA ILE A 221 25.79 4.85 20.23
C ILE A 221 24.55 5.35 20.97
N ARG A 222 24.02 6.52 20.62
CA ARG A 222 22.76 7.03 21.19
C ARG A 222 21.58 6.08 20.94
N LEU A 223 21.52 5.49 19.74
CA LEU A 223 20.53 4.45 19.42
C LEU A 223 20.65 3.26 20.36
N LEU A 224 21.85 2.73 20.56
CA LEU A 224 22.07 1.59 21.46
C LEU A 224 21.71 1.92 22.91
N GLU A 225 22.04 3.12 23.39
CA GLU A 225 21.71 3.57 24.74
C GLU A 225 20.20 3.70 24.97
N GLU A 226 19.46 4.24 24.00
CA GLU A 226 18.00 4.33 24.05
C GLU A 226 17.32 2.97 24.01
N VAL A 227 17.81 2.04 23.18
CA VAL A 227 17.30 0.65 23.13
C VAL A 227 17.70 -0.13 24.38
N GLY A 228 18.75 0.31 25.07
CA GLY A 228 19.28 -0.35 26.25
C GLY A 228 20.26 -1.47 25.92
N ILE A 229 20.91 -1.46 24.75
CA ILE A 229 21.92 -2.46 24.40
C ILE A 229 23.31 -1.98 24.84
N PRO A 230 24.02 -2.71 25.73
CA PRO A 230 25.35 -2.31 26.16
C PRO A 230 26.34 -2.35 24.99
N GLN A 231 27.16 -1.31 24.87
CA GLN A 231 28.17 -1.21 23.81
C GLN A 231 29.13 -2.43 23.80
N LYS A 232 29.46 -2.97 24.98
CA LYS A 232 30.34 -4.13 25.17
C LYS A 232 29.82 -5.43 24.55
N GLU A 233 28.52 -5.53 24.29
CA GLU A 233 27.90 -6.70 23.65
C GLU A 233 28.04 -6.66 22.11
N ILE A 234 28.41 -5.49 21.56
CA ILE A 234 28.46 -5.25 20.11
C ILE A 234 29.89 -4.90 19.65
N PHE A 235 30.67 -4.20 20.48
CA PHE A 235 32.01 -3.74 20.14
C PHE A 235 33.09 -4.52 20.89
N SER A 236 34.12 -4.93 20.17
CA SER A 236 35.42 -5.18 20.80
C SER A 236 36.11 -3.84 21.09
N PHE A 237 36.99 -3.77 22.09
CA PHE A 237 37.73 -2.55 22.45
C PHE A 237 38.44 -1.89 21.23
N ASN A 238 38.92 -2.71 20.29
CA ASN A 238 39.55 -2.25 19.06
C ASN A 238 38.56 -1.62 18.06
N ASP A 239 37.30 -2.05 18.05
CA ASP A 239 36.25 -1.47 17.20
C ASP A 239 35.79 -0.11 17.73
N GLU A 240 35.81 0.07 19.05
CA GLU A 240 35.47 1.35 19.70
C GLU A 240 36.54 2.41 19.40
N LEU A 241 37.82 2.04 19.47
CA LEU A 241 38.95 2.90 19.07
C LEU A 241 38.89 3.26 17.59
N LYS A 242 38.66 2.28 16.70
CA LYS A 242 38.53 2.55 15.25
C LYS A 242 37.31 3.41 14.91
N GLY A 243 36.21 3.28 15.64
CA GLY A 243 35.02 4.12 15.47
C GLY A 243 35.28 5.58 15.85
N LYS A 244 35.88 5.81 17.02
CA LYS A 244 36.25 7.15 17.49
C LYS A 244 37.28 7.84 16.60
N ILE A 245 38.29 7.10 16.12
CA ILE A 245 39.31 7.63 15.19
C ILE A 245 38.68 8.00 13.84
N ARG A 246 37.70 7.25 13.35
CA ARG A 246 37.00 7.57 12.09
C ARG A 246 36.18 8.86 12.19
N ASN A 247 35.42 9.07 13.28
CA ASN A 247 34.71 10.33 13.49
C ASN A 247 35.66 11.54 13.57
N PHE A 248 36.88 11.35 14.09
CA PHE A 248 37.89 12.41 14.21
C PHE A 248 38.56 12.77 12.88
N ASN A 249 38.61 11.83 11.94
CA ASN A 249 39.13 12.03 10.58
C ASN A 249 38.04 12.45 9.58
N ASP A 250 36.77 12.23 9.93
CA ASP A 250 35.56 12.71 9.24
C ASP A 250 35.00 13.97 9.97
N SER A 251 35.86 14.90 10.40
CA SER A 251 35.53 16.19 11.06
C SER A 251 36.35 17.34 10.47
#